data_AF-A0A662BGP5-F1
#
_entry.id   AF-A0A662BGP5-F1
#
_cell.length_a   1.000
_cell.length_b   1.000
_cell.length_c   1.000
_cell.angle_alpha   90.00
_cell.angle_beta   90.00
_cell.angle_gamma   90.00
#
_symmetry.space_group_name_H-M   'P 1'
#
loop_
_entity.id
_entity.type
_entity.pdbx_description
1 polymer ?
#
loop_
_entity_poly.entity_id
_entity_poly.type
_entity_poly.pdbx_seq_one_letter_code
_entity_poly.pdbx_strand_id
1 'polypeptide(L)'
;KIYSALFIDAGNIWDITDSNLVSEEGKLTNFSSLKNTAVGSGIGLRYNFGFLVFRFDTGFKTYEPYLDSENKWFVNYNFGNAVYNIGINYPF
;
A
#
# COMPACT_ATOMS: atom_id res chain seq x y z
N LYS A 1 20.29 -7.57 16.21
CA LYS A 1 18.95 -7.95 16.74
C LYS A 1 17.93 -7.94 15.60
N ILE A 2 17.08 -8.96 15.49
CA ILE A 2 16.08 -9.09 14.41
C ILE A 2 14.68 -8.75 14.95
N TYR A 3 13.88 -8.08 14.12
CA TYR A 3 12.47 -7.77 14.35
C TYR A 3 11.66 -8.10 13.10
N SER A 4 10.40 -8.48 13.30
CA SER A 4 9.46 -8.76 12.23
C SER A 4 8.13 -8.08 12.48
N ALA A 5 7.40 -7.78 11.42
CA ALA A 5 6.05 -7.22 11.47
C ALA A 5 5.16 -7.85 10.40
N LEU A 6 3.88 -7.99 10.72
CA LEU A 6 2.80 -8.11 9.74
C LEU A 6 2.09 -6.76 9.71
N PHE A 7 1.68 -6.30 8.53
CA PHE A 7 1.00 -5.03 8.39
C PHE A 7 -0.14 -5.10 7.37
N ILE A 8 -1.10 -4.19 7.55
CA ILE A 8 -2.14 -3.86 6.59
C ILE A 8 -2.18 -2.33 6.51
N ASP A 9 -2.20 -1.80 5.29
CA ASP A 9 -2.36 -0.39 5.00
C ASP A 9 -3.54 -0.17 4.06
N ALA A 10 -4.10 1.03 4.09
CA ALA A 10 -5.17 1.42 3.20
C ALA A 10 -5.05 2.91 2.88
N GLY A 11 -5.27 3.27 1.61
CA GLY A 11 -5.17 4.66 1.18
C GLY A 11 -5.83 4.92 -0.17
N ASN A 12 -6.21 6.18 -0.37
CA ASN A 12 -6.55 6.75 -1.66
C ASN A 12 -6.18 8.23 -1.68
N ILE A 13 -6.17 8.83 -2.86
CA ILE A 13 -6.09 10.28 -3.06
C ILE A 13 -7.38 10.72 -3.74
N TRP A 14 -8.05 11.71 -3.19
CA TRP A 14 -9.27 12.28 -3.76
C TRP A 14 -9.12 13.77 -4.03
N ASP A 15 -9.79 14.24 -5.08
CA ASP A 15 -10.05 15.66 -5.30
C ASP A 15 -11.22 16.14 -4.44
N ILE A 16 -11.07 17.32 -3.84
CA ILE A 16 -12.09 18.00 -3.03
C ILE A 16 -12.50 19.36 -3.63
N THR A 17 -11.91 19.72 -4.77
CA THR A 17 -12.10 21.03 -5.40
C THR A 17 -13.23 21.05 -6.43
N ASP A 18 -13.81 19.88 -6.70
CA ASP A 18 -14.77 19.64 -7.77
C ASP A 18 -14.19 20.03 -9.14
N SER A 19 -12.93 19.67 -9.35
CA SER A 19 -12.23 19.93 -10.60
C SER A 19 -12.84 19.12 -11.74
N ASN A 20 -13.08 19.76 -12.88
CA ASN A 20 -13.50 19.10 -14.11
C ASN A 20 -12.38 18.25 -14.76
N LEU A 21 -11.17 18.25 -14.19
CA LEU A 21 -10.03 17.46 -14.66
C LEU A 21 -9.99 16.05 -14.06
N VAL A 22 -10.83 15.76 -13.05
CA VAL A 22 -10.83 14.49 -12.31
C VAL A 22 -12.17 13.79 -12.54
N SER A 23 -12.14 12.47 -12.77
CA SER A 23 -13.37 11.68 -12.89
C SER A 23 -14.11 11.60 -11.55
N GLU A 24 -15.39 11.25 -11.58
CA GLU A 24 -16.22 11.16 -10.37
C GLU A 24 -15.65 10.17 -9.33
N GLU A 25 -14.99 9.09 -9.76
CA GLU A 25 -14.35 8.12 -8.86
C GLU A 25 -13.16 8.71 -8.11
N GLY A 26 -12.50 9.71 -8.69
CA GLY A 26 -11.39 10.44 -8.09
C GLY A 26 -11.83 11.55 -7.14
N LYS A 27 -13.14 11.83 -7.01
CA LYS A 27 -13.67 12.89 -6.15
C LYS A 27 -14.17 12.36 -4.81
N LEU A 28 -13.97 13.15 -3.75
CA LEU A 28 -14.54 12.88 -2.43
C LEU A 28 -15.93 13.52 -2.32
N THR A 29 -16.96 12.85 -2.84
CA THR A 29 -18.32 13.38 -2.86
C THR A 29 -19.13 12.95 -1.63
N ASN A 30 -18.92 11.73 -1.14
CA ASN A 30 -19.58 11.19 0.05
C ASN A 30 -18.84 9.95 0.59
N PHE A 31 -19.39 9.31 1.63
CA PHE A 31 -18.81 8.10 2.21
C PHE A 31 -18.63 6.93 1.22
N SER A 32 -19.40 6.87 0.12
CA SER A 32 -19.20 5.84 -0.90
C SER A 32 -17.88 6.02 -1.66
N SER A 33 -17.30 7.22 -1.72
CA SER A 33 -15.97 7.45 -2.31
C SER A 33 -14.87 6.66 -1.59
N LEU A 34 -15.08 6.26 -0.33
CA LEU A 34 -14.15 5.42 0.43
C LEU A 34 -14.01 4.00 -0.15
N LYS A 35 -14.98 3.53 -0.97
CA LYS A 35 -14.87 2.24 -1.68
C LYS A 35 -13.70 2.19 -2.67
N ASN A 36 -13.19 3.36 -3.04
CA ASN A 36 -12.05 3.51 -3.96
C ASN A 36 -10.70 3.49 -3.21
N THR A 37 -10.69 3.16 -1.92
CA THR A 37 -9.47 2.99 -1.12
C THR A 37 -8.78 1.68 -1.46
N ALA A 38 -7.54 1.74 -1.90
CA ALA A 38 -6.71 0.54 -2.11
C ALA A 38 -6.25 -0.01 -0.77
N VAL A 39 -6.14 -1.34 -0.67
CA VAL A 39 -5.66 -2.03 0.55
C VAL A 39 -4.43 -2.84 0.20
N GLY A 40 -3.36 -2.62 0.96
CA GLY A 40 -2.14 -3.41 0.96
C GLY A 40 -2.04 -4.26 2.23
N SER A 41 -1.42 -5.43 2.11
CA SER A 41 -0.96 -6.20 3.28
C SER A 41 0.46 -6.65 3.04
N GLY A 42 1.20 -6.92 4.10
CA GLY A 42 2.59 -7.30 3.91
C GLY A 42 3.31 -7.75 5.15
N ILE A 43 4.57 -8.09 4.93
CA ILE A 43 5.49 -8.55 5.96
C ILE A 43 6.74 -7.68 5.93
N GLY A 44 7.25 -7.34 7.11
CA GLY A 44 8.44 -6.54 7.29
C GLY A 44 9.47 -7.27 8.13
N LEU A 45 10.74 -7.17 7.73
CA LEU A 45 11.89 -7.63 8.48
C LEU A 45 12.83 -6.46 8.72
N ARG A 46 13.29 -6.33 9.96
CA ARG A 46 14.26 -5.32 10.35
C ARG A 46 15.40 -5.98 11.10
N TYR A 47 16.63 -5.72 10.65
CA TYR A 47 17.83 -6.16 11.33
C TYR A 47 18.67 -4.96 11.77
N ASN A 48 18.93 -4.90 13.07
CA ASN A 48 19.81 -3.89 13.66
C ASN A 48 21.21 -4.47 13.80
N PHE A 49 22.14 -4.01 12.95
CA PHE A 49 23.56 -4.01 13.22
C PHE A 49 23.89 -2.92 14.24
N GLY A 50 25.01 -3.03 14.95
CA GLY A 50 25.42 -2.02 15.93
C GLY A 50 25.67 -0.63 15.34
N PHE A 51 25.93 -0.54 14.04
CA PHE A 51 26.26 0.69 13.30
C PHE A 51 25.31 0.96 12.11
N LEU A 52 24.32 0.09 11.87
CA LEU A 52 23.45 0.16 10.69
C LEU A 52 22.12 -0.54 10.96
N VAL A 53 21.02 -0.01 10.44
CA VAL A 53 19.72 -0.68 10.43
C VAL A 53 19.36 -1.05 8.99
N PHE A 54 19.14 -2.35 8.77
CA PHE A 54 18.63 -2.89 7.51
C PHE A 54 17.14 -3.20 7.62
N ARG A 55 16.38 -2.92 6.57
CA ARG A 55 14.95 -3.21 6.45
C ARG A 55 14.66 -3.87 5.11
N PHE A 56 13.79 -4.87 5.14
CA PHE A 56 13.21 -5.49 3.97
C PHE A 56 11.72 -5.67 4.20
N ASP A 57 10.90 -5.02 3.38
CA ASP A 57 9.45 -5.04 3.47
C ASP A 57 8.88 -5.57 2.14
N THR A 58 7.97 -6.54 2.20
CA THR A 58 7.24 -7.08 1.05
C THR A 58 5.76 -6.74 1.20
N GLY A 59 5.23 -5.96 0.27
CA GLY A 59 3.81 -5.58 0.21
C GLY A 59 3.07 -6.29 -0.92
N PHE A 60 1.84 -6.71 -0.65
CA PHE A 60 0.94 -7.39 -1.57
C PHE A 60 -0.34 -6.57 -1.77
N LYS A 61 -0.79 -6.52 -3.04
CA LYS A 61 -1.99 -5.80 -3.46
C LYS A 61 -3.23 -6.60 -3.05
N THR A 62 -3.82 -6.26 -1.91
CA THR A 62 -4.91 -7.03 -1.28
C THR A 62 -6.26 -6.69 -1.90
N TYR A 63 -6.51 -5.40 -2.13
CA TYR A 63 -7.69 -4.90 -2.84
C TYR A 63 -7.29 -3.77 -3.79
N GLU A 64 -7.70 -3.91 -5.04
CA GLU A 64 -7.32 -3.01 -6.14
C GLU A 64 -8.58 -2.35 -6.73
N PRO A 65 -9.01 -1.18 -6.21
CA PRO A 65 -10.27 -0.54 -6.59
C PRO A 65 -10.32 -0.10 -8.05
N TYR A 66 -9.16 0.13 -8.67
CA TYR A 66 -9.00 0.62 -10.04
C TYR A 66 -9.25 -0.45 -11.12
N LEU A 67 -9.37 -1.73 -10.76
CA LEU A 67 -9.66 -2.78 -11.73
C LEU A 67 -11.12 -2.69 -12.20
N ASP A 68 -11.33 -2.92 -13.50
CA ASP A 68 -12.67 -2.94 -14.12
C ASP A 68 -13.47 -4.20 -13.77
N SER A 69 -12.80 -5.24 -13.30
CA SER A 69 -13.40 -6.52 -12.88
C SER A 69 -14.32 -6.34 -11.67
N GLU A 70 -15.41 -7.12 -11.64
CA GLU A 70 -16.27 -7.23 -10.44
C GLU A 70 -15.49 -7.79 -9.24
N ASN A 71 -14.54 -8.70 -9.48
CA ASN A 71 -13.62 -9.15 -8.44
C ASN A 71 -12.37 -8.26 -8.42
N LYS A 72 -12.18 -7.56 -7.30
CA LYS A 72 -11.07 -6.62 -7.04
C LYS A 72 -10.17 -7.09 -5.89
N TRP A 73 -10.52 -8.19 -5.25
CA TRP A 73 -9.76 -8.76 -4.13
C TRP A 73 -8.78 -9.80 -4.64
N PHE A 74 -7.54 -9.71 -4.17
CA PHE A 74 -6.47 -10.67 -4.39
C PHE A 74 -6.10 -10.96 -5.86
N VAL A 75 -6.53 -10.12 -6.81
CA VAL A 75 -6.31 -10.36 -8.25
C VAL A 75 -4.82 -10.48 -8.58
N ASN A 76 -4.01 -9.55 -8.08
CA ASN A 76 -2.56 -9.58 -8.23
C ASN A 76 -1.83 -9.97 -6.94
N TYR A 77 -2.46 -10.77 -6.07
CA TYR A 77 -1.86 -11.19 -4.80
C TYR A 77 -0.92 -12.38 -4.99
N ASN A 78 0.28 -12.10 -5.49
CA ASN A 78 1.32 -13.09 -5.69
C ASN A 78 2.70 -12.44 -5.66
N PHE A 79 3.75 -13.23 -5.50
CA PHE A 79 5.13 -12.73 -5.44
C PHE A 79 5.60 -12.05 -6.74
N GLY A 80 5.03 -12.39 -7.89
CA GLY A 80 5.37 -11.72 -9.16
C GLY A 80 4.87 -10.28 -9.25
N ASN A 81 3.87 -9.92 -8.45
CA ASN A 81 3.25 -8.60 -8.41
C ASN A 81 3.48 -7.88 -7.06
N ALA A 82 4.21 -8.51 -6.14
CA ALA A 82 4.53 -7.93 -4.84
C ALA A 82 5.50 -6.74 -5.00
N VAL A 83 5.37 -5.77 -4.10
CA VAL A 83 6.28 -4.63 -4.02
C VAL A 83 7.35 -4.94 -2.97
N TYR A 84 8.61 -4.87 -3.39
CA TYR A 84 9.75 -5.11 -2.54
C TYR A 84 10.43 -3.79 -2.18
N ASN A 85 10.53 -3.49 -0.90
CA ASN A 85 11.20 -2.29 -0.39
C ASN A 85 12.41 -2.69 0.45
N ILE A 86 13.56 -2.06 0.18
CA ILE A 86 14.80 -2.24 0.92
C ILE A 86 15.20 -0.90 1.52
N GLY A 87 15.53 -0.87 2.80
CA GLY A 87 15.98 0.33 3.52
C GLY A 87 17.30 0.09 4.26
N ILE A 88 18.22 1.05 4.18
CA ILE A 88 19.52 1.01 4.86
C ILE A 88 19.74 2.37 5.53
N ASN A 89 19.81 2.39 6.87
CA ASN A 89 19.96 3.62 7.65
C ASN A 89 21.16 3.55 8.61
N TYR A 90 21.94 4.63 8.70
CA TYR A 90 22.88 4.82 9.79
C TYR A 90 22.13 5.37 11.01
N PRO A 91 22.25 4.76 12.20
CA PRO A 91 21.77 5.35 13.44
C PRO A 91 22.76 6.45 13.80
N PHE A 92 22.43 7.70 13.52
CA PHE A 92 23.10 8.86 14.10
C PHE A 92 22.86 8.90 15.62
#